data_AF-A0A7Z2JA71-F1
#
_entry.id   AF-A0A7Z2JA71-F1
#
_cell.length_a   1.000
_cell.length_b   1.000
_cell.length_c   1.000
_cell.angle_alpha   90.00
_cell.angle_beta   90.00
_cell.angle_gamma   90.00
#
_symmetry.space_group_name_H-M   'P 1'
#
loop_
_entity.id
_entity.type
_entity.pdbx_description
1 polymer ?
#
loop_
_entity_poly.entity_id
_entity_poly.type
_entity_poly.pdbx_seq_one_letter_code
_entity_poly.pdbx_strand_id
1 'polypeptide(L)'
;MLDPGFAEAAAQEAGGEASLDDWASALAEQNSNDVPAAQPAAVFQPLSKVDSTKTANDIDMILDIPVQMTVELGRTKIAIRNLLQLAQGSVVELDGMAGEPMDVLVNGCLIAQGEVVVVNDKFGIRLTDIITPSERIRKLNR
;
A
#
# COMPACT_ATOMS: atom_id res chain seq x y z
N MET A 1 -10.01 5.94 -60.56
CA MET A 1 -8.78 6.10 -59.74
C MET A 1 -8.12 7.37 -60.28
N LEU A 2 -8.62 8.53 -59.86
CA LEU A 2 -8.11 9.42 -58.79
C LEU A 2 -6.76 10.08 -59.15
N ASP A 3 -6.78 11.42 -59.14
CA ASP A 3 -5.86 12.47 -59.63
C ASP A 3 -4.34 12.34 -59.39
N PRO A 4 -3.55 13.25 -60.01
CA PRO A 4 -2.91 14.26 -59.15
C PRO A 4 -2.99 15.68 -59.73
N GLY A 5 -3.43 16.61 -58.88
CA GLY A 5 -3.30 18.04 -59.13
C GLY A 5 -1.93 18.57 -58.70
N PHE A 6 -1.52 19.68 -59.31
CA PHE A 6 -0.70 20.73 -58.72
C PHE A 6 -0.94 22.00 -59.55
N ALA A 7 -1.64 22.98 -58.97
CA ALA A 7 -1.77 24.33 -59.51
C ALA A 7 -0.88 25.26 -58.70
N GLU A 8 0.00 25.97 -59.39
CA GLU A 8 0.93 26.94 -58.84
C GLU A 8 0.43 28.38 -59.04
N ALA A 9 0.91 29.24 -58.16
CA ALA A 9 0.48 30.58 -57.78
C ALA A 9 0.40 31.66 -58.88
N ALA A 10 -0.44 32.67 -58.62
CA ALA A 10 -0.14 34.08 -58.88
C ALA A 10 -0.92 35.00 -57.91
N ALA A 11 -0.26 36.08 -57.47
CA ALA A 11 -0.56 36.96 -56.34
C ALA A 11 -1.53 38.13 -56.64
N GLN A 12 -2.06 38.79 -55.60
CA GLN A 12 -1.75 40.20 -55.21
C GLN A 12 -2.65 40.68 -54.04
N GLU A 13 -2.11 41.61 -53.25
CA GLU A 13 -2.48 42.18 -51.95
C GLU A 13 -3.71 43.13 -51.91
N ALA A 14 -4.28 43.36 -50.71
CA ALA A 14 -4.37 44.69 -50.06
C ALA A 14 -5.23 44.69 -48.77
N GLY A 15 -4.75 45.37 -47.71
CA GLY A 15 -5.60 46.08 -46.74
C GLY A 15 -5.64 45.54 -45.30
N GLY A 16 -4.67 45.95 -44.47
CA GLY A 16 -4.76 45.89 -43.01
C GLY A 16 -5.32 47.19 -42.40
N GLU A 17 -5.42 47.20 -41.07
CA GLU A 17 -5.62 48.35 -40.16
C GLU A 17 -7.06 48.69 -39.72
N ALA A 18 -7.70 47.83 -38.88
CA ALA A 18 -8.86 48.24 -38.06
C ALA A 18 -9.25 47.28 -36.91
N SER A 19 -8.32 46.74 -36.10
CA SER A 19 -8.75 45.82 -35.01
C SER A 19 -7.92 45.76 -33.73
N LEU A 20 -6.98 46.68 -33.51
CA LEU A 20 -6.15 46.68 -32.29
C LEU A 20 -6.57 47.74 -31.24
N ASP A 21 -7.24 48.84 -31.64
CA ASP A 21 -7.63 49.93 -30.71
C ASP A 21 -8.92 49.63 -29.92
N ASP A 22 -9.78 48.75 -30.44
CA ASP A 22 -11.07 48.41 -29.80
C ASP A 22 -10.87 47.50 -28.57
N TRP A 23 -9.81 46.68 -28.58
CA TRP A 23 -9.44 45.80 -27.47
C TRP A 23 -8.72 46.54 -26.33
N ALA A 24 -7.96 47.60 -26.65
CA ALA A 24 -7.23 48.39 -25.66
C ALA A 24 -8.17 49.24 -24.79
N SER A 25 -9.27 49.72 -25.37
CA SER A 25 -10.24 50.58 -24.70
C SER A 25 -11.04 49.85 -23.61
N ALA A 26 -11.34 48.57 -23.81
CA ALA A 26 -12.09 47.75 -22.85
C ALA A 26 -11.30 47.41 -21.55
N LEU A 27 -9.96 47.41 -21.60
CA LEU A 27 -9.13 47.16 -20.41
C LEU A 27 -9.00 48.38 -19.49
N ALA A 28 -9.17 49.58 -20.03
CA ALA A 28 -9.01 50.83 -19.29
C ALA A 28 -10.19 51.12 -18.33
N GLU A 29 -11.39 50.60 -18.63
CA GLU A 29 -12.60 50.85 -17.83
C GLU A 29 -12.75 49.95 -16.59
N GLN A 30 -11.86 48.95 -16.40
CA GLN A 30 -11.88 48.10 -15.19
C GLN A 30 -11.08 48.67 -14.00
N ASN A 31 -10.36 49.79 -14.17
CA ASN A 31 -9.44 50.30 -13.14
C ASN A 31 -10.02 51.41 -12.24
N SER A 32 -11.33 51.66 -12.29
CA SER A 32 -12.00 52.57 -11.35
C SER A 32 -13.21 51.88 -10.72
N ASN A 33 -12.93 51.01 -9.75
CA ASN A 33 -13.96 50.54 -8.81
C ASN A 33 -13.41 50.61 -7.38
N ASP A 34 -13.99 51.52 -6.62
CA ASP A 34 -13.86 51.65 -5.17
C ASP A 34 -14.53 50.43 -4.52
N VAL A 35 -13.75 49.57 -3.84
CA VAL A 35 -14.25 48.31 -3.25
C VAL A 35 -14.37 48.50 -1.73
N PRO A 36 -15.57 48.37 -1.13
CA PRO A 36 -15.70 48.37 0.32
C PRO A 36 -14.97 47.15 0.89
N ALA A 37 -14.17 47.37 1.94
CA ALA A 37 -13.39 46.34 2.62
C ALA A 37 -14.26 45.17 3.13
N ALA A 38 -14.32 44.09 2.35
CA ALA A 38 -14.82 42.81 2.79
C ALA A 38 -13.70 42.08 3.54
N GLN A 39 -13.85 41.96 4.86
CA GLN A 39 -12.96 41.15 5.69
C GLN A 39 -13.06 39.69 5.23
N PRO A 40 -11.94 39.00 4.96
CA PRO A 40 -12.00 37.57 4.65
C PRO A 40 -12.44 36.84 5.92
N ALA A 41 -13.64 36.27 5.88
CA ALA A 41 -14.11 35.36 6.91
C ALA A 41 -13.18 34.14 6.93
N ALA A 42 -12.26 34.09 7.90
CA ALA A 42 -11.43 32.94 8.18
C ALA A 42 -12.29 31.80 8.76
N VAL A 43 -13.08 31.14 7.91
CA VAL A 43 -13.94 30.00 8.26
C VAL A 43 -13.29 28.67 7.90
N PHE A 44 -12.09 28.70 7.29
CA PHE A 44 -11.23 27.52 7.21
C PHE A 44 -10.19 27.59 8.31
N GLN A 45 -10.43 26.87 9.41
CA GLN A 45 -9.34 26.45 10.27
C GLN A 45 -8.52 25.43 9.47
N PRO A 46 -7.23 25.70 9.16
CA PRO A 46 -6.37 24.65 8.66
C PRO A 46 -6.37 23.56 9.72
N LEU A 47 -6.53 22.30 9.31
CA LEU A 47 -6.41 21.15 10.19
C LEU A 47 -4.98 21.18 10.73
N SER A 48 -4.78 21.84 11.87
CA SER A 48 -3.51 21.91 12.57
C SER A 48 -3.08 20.48 12.75
N LYS A 49 -1.95 20.12 12.14
CA LYS A 49 -1.23 18.84 12.28
C LYS A 49 -1.83 18.02 13.40
N VAL A 50 -2.66 17.04 13.04
CA VAL A 50 -3.04 15.99 13.99
C VAL A 50 -1.74 15.50 14.60
N ASP A 51 -1.60 15.70 15.91
CA ASP A 51 -0.42 15.32 16.68
C ASP A 51 -0.14 13.83 16.44
N SER A 52 0.75 13.55 15.49
CA SER A 52 1.23 12.19 15.18
C SER A 52 1.97 11.55 16.35
N THR A 53 2.22 12.34 17.42
CA THR A 53 2.90 11.94 18.64
C THR A 53 1.99 11.23 19.64
N LYS A 54 0.67 11.48 19.66
CA LYS A 54 -0.24 10.77 20.58
C LYS A 54 -0.44 9.31 20.19
N THR A 55 -0.51 9.00 18.90
CA THR A 55 -0.68 7.61 18.40
C THR A 55 0.56 6.74 18.61
N ALA A 56 1.75 7.34 18.68
CA ALA A 56 2.99 6.60 18.92
C ALA A 56 3.04 6.01 20.35
N ASN A 57 2.61 6.80 21.35
CA ASN A 57 2.63 6.36 22.75
C ASN A 57 1.64 5.21 23.05
N ASP A 58 0.53 5.12 22.31
CA ASP A 58 -0.46 4.03 22.46
C ASP A 58 0.08 2.70 21.87
N ILE A 59 0.91 2.77 20.83
CA ILE A 59 1.56 1.59 20.24
C ILE A 59 2.58 1.01 21.22
N ASP A 60 3.35 1.86 21.90
CA ASP A 60 4.40 1.42 22.84
C ASP A 60 3.84 0.53 23.97
N MET A 61 2.60 0.77 24.43
CA MET A 61 1.95 -0.08 25.43
C MET A 61 1.56 -1.47 24.90
N ILE A 62 1.33 -1.62 23.59
CA ILE A 62 0.89 -2.88 22.95
C ILE A 62 2.10 -3.78 22.65
N LEU A 63 3.31 -3.22 22.54
CA LEU A 63 4.52 -3.97 22.17
C LEU A 63 4.87 -5.09 23.17
N ASP A 64 4.47 -4.95 24.44
CA ASP A 64 4.79 -5.91 25.50
C ASP A 64 3.79 -7.06 25.63
N ILE A 65 2.75 -7.10 24.79
CA ILE A 65 1.73 -8.16 24.86
C ILE A 65 2.33 -9.47 24.32
N PRO A 66 2.37 -10.55 25.14
CA PRO A 66 2.90 -11.83 24.68
C PRO A 66 1.98 -12.46 23.61
N VAL A 67 2.59 -12.98 22.55
CA VAL A 67 1.89 -13.67 21.45
C VAL A 67 2.36 -15.11 21.33
N GLN A 68 1.44 -16.02 21.00
CA GLN A 68 1.80 -17.41 20.74
C GLN A 68 2.27 -17.56 19.29
N MET A 69 3.52 -17.99 19.14
CA MET A 69 4.10 -18.36 17.86
C MET A 69 4.19 -19.88 17.76
N THR A 70 3.68 -20.42 16.65
CA THR A 70 3.70 -21.84 16.32
C THR A 70 4.57 -22.06 15.11
N VAL A 71 5.42 -23.06 15.15
CA VAL A 71 6.22 -23.49 13.99
C VAL A 71 5.74 -24.87 13.60
N GLU A 72 5.40 -25.05 12.34
CA GLU A 72 4.83 -26.30 11.85
C GLU A 72 5.82 -27.04 10.95
N LEU A 73 6.05 -28.32 11.26
CA LEU A 73 6.79 -29.23 10.39
C LEU A 73 6.02 -29.54 9.11
N GLY A 74 4.70 -29.65 9.24
CA GLY A 74 3.80 -29.92 8.13
C GLY A 74 2.40 -30.25 8.64
N ARG A 75 1.45 -30.25 7.71
CA ARG A 75 0.06 -30.65 7.94
C ARG A 75 -0.24 -31.87 7.08
N THR A 76 -1.30 -32.60 7.42
CA THR A 76 -1.88 -33.57 6.50
C THR A 76 -3.35 -33.77 6.85
N LYS A 77 -4.13 -34.33 5.93
CA LYS A 77 -5.53 -34.70 6.14
C LYS A 77 -5.65 -36.21 6.07
N ILE A 78 -6.09 -36.82 7.18
CA ILE A 78 -6.37 -38.26 7.24
C ILE A 78 -7.85 -38.51 7.56
N ALA A 79 -8.38 -39.64 7.08
CA ALA A 79 -9.73 -40.05 7.42
C ALA A 79 -9.84 -40.36 8.92
N ILE A 80 -11.00 -40.08 9.53
CA ILE A 80 -11.26 -40.34 10.96
C ILE A 80 -10.97 -41.81 11.32
N ARG A 81 -11.28 -42.75 10.41
CA ARG A 81 -10.96 -44.17 10.59
C ARG A 81 -9.46 -44.41 10.82
N ASN A 82 -8.60 -43.74 10.04
CA ASN A 82 -7.15 -43.91 10.13
C ASN A 82 -6.61 -43.25 11.41
N LEU A 83 -7.17 -42.08 11.79
CA LEU A 83 -6.82 -41.39 13.04
C LEU A 83 -7.08 -42.29 14.27
N LEU A 84 -8.22 -42.98 14.31
CA LEU A 84 -8.58 -43.88 15.41
C LEU A 84 -7.73 -45.18 15.45
N GLN A 85 -7.02 -45.51 14.38
CA GLN A 85 -6.14 -46.68 14.28
C GLN A 85 -4.69 -46.35 14.63
N LEU A 86 -4.34 -45.08 14.82
CA LEU A 86 -2.98 -44.68 15.18
C LEU A 86 -2.59 -45.30 16.53
N ALA A 87 -1.41 -45.89 16.56
CA ALA A 87 -0.82 -46.50 17.74
C ALA A 87 0.63 -46.05 17.91
N GLN A 88 1.24 -46.41 19.03
CA GLN A 88 2.67 -46.18 19.22
C GLN A 88 3.46 -46.83 18.08
N GLY A 89 4.30 -46.04 17.41
CA GLY A 89 5.10 -46.46 16.27
C GLY A 89 4.44 -46.25 14.90
N SER A 90 3.19 -45.75 14.83
CA SER A 90 2.61 -45.31 13.57
C SER A 90 3.39 -44.13 12.98
N VAL A 91 3.68 -44.18 11.69
CA VAL A 91 4.30 -43.09 10.93
C VAL A 91 3.22 -42.42 10.08
N VAL A 92 3.11 -41.10 10.19
CA VAL A 92 2.15 -40.28 9.42
C VAL A 92 2.94 -39.39 8.49
N GLU A 93 2.67 -39.48 7.19
CA GLU A 93 3.25 -38.62 6.18
C GLU A 93 2.63 -37.21 6.25
N LEU A 94 3.45 -36.18 6.08
CA LEU A 94 3.03 -34.78 6.09
C LEU A 94 3.17 -34.18 4.68
N ASP A 95 2.41 -33.14 4.39
CA ASP A 95 2.34 -32.52 3.06
C ASP A 95 3.62 -31.70 2.70
N GLY A 96 4.52 -31.46 3.66
CA GLY A 96 5.74 -30.67 3.47
C GLY A 96 6.92 -31.51 2.98
N MET A 97 7.70 -31.00 2.01
CA MET A 97 8.87 -31.72 1.51
C MET A 97 10.07 -31.54 2.44
N ALA A 98 10.87 -32.61 2.58
CA ALA A 98 12.09 -32.55 3.36
C ALA A 98 13.06 -31.51 2.78
N GLY A 99 13.54 -30.60 3.63
CA GLY A 99 14.47 -29.54 3.26
C GLY A 99 13.80 -28.22 2.86
N GLU A 100 12.47 -28.17 2.74
CA GLU A 100 11.75 -26.91 2.60
C GLU A 100 11.70 -26.14 3.93
N PRO A 101 11.67 -24.81 3.90
CA PRO A 101 11.50 -24.02 5.11
C PRO A 101 10.13 -24.28 5.73
N MET A 102 10.09 -24.33 7.06
CA MET A 102 8.89 -24.50 7.87
C MET A 102 8.07 -23.21 7.93
N ASP A 103 6.76 -23.38 8.03
CA ASP A 103 5.83 -22.29 8.26
C ASP A 103 5.88 -21.81 9.72
N VAL A 104 5.98 -20.50 9.90
CA VAL A 104 5.93 -19.83 11.20
C VAL A 104 4.65 -19.02 11.28
N LEU A 105 3.79 -19.40 12.22
CA LEU A 105 2.48 -18.81 12.42
C LEU A 105 2.41 -18.07 13.74
N VAL A 106 1.64 -16.99 13.78
CA VAL A 106 1.25 -16.32 15.01
C VAL A 106 -0.28 -16.23 15.03
N ASN A 107 -0.90 -16.70 16.12
CA ASN A 107 -2.36 -16.82 16.23
C ASN A 107 -3.01 -17.55 15.04
N GLY A 108 -2.31 -18.54 14.46
CA GLY A 108 -2.78 -19.31 13.31
C GLY A 108 -2.64 -18.61 11.94
N CYS A 109 -2.05 -17.41 11.89
CA CYS A 109 -1.71 -16.76 10.63
C CYS A 109 -0.23 -16.95 10.28
N LEU A 110 0.06 -17.39 9.06
CA LEU A 110 1.42 -17.42 8.51
C LEU A 110 2.01 -16.00 8.49
N ILE A 111 3.17 -15.84 9.11
CA ILE A 111 3.91 -14.56 9.15
C ILE A 111 5.31 -14.66 8.55
N ALA A 112 5.89 -15.85 8.53
CA ALA A 112 7.26 -16.08 8.10
C ALA A 112 7.46 -17.54 7.71
N GLN A 113 8.59 -17.79 7.06
CA GLN A 113 9.15 -19.10 6.83
C GLN A 113 10.56 -19.17 7.40
N GLY A 114 10.96 -20.36 7.82
CA GLY A 114 12.30 -20.52 8.40
C GLY A 114 12.75 -21.97 8.48
N GLU A 115 14.05 -22.14 8.64
CA GLU A 115 14.67 -23.45 8.75
C GLU A 115 15.01 -23.79 10.21
N VAL A 116 14.96 -25.09 10.54
CA VAL A 116 15.32 -25.57 11.87
C VAL A 116 16.81 -25.50 12.06
N VAL A 117 17.21 -24.86 13.16
CA VAL A 117 18.59 -24.83 13.63
C VAL A 117 18.65 -25.37 15.06
N VAL A 118 19.82 -25.84 15.47
CA VAL A 118 20.06 -26.22 16.87
C VAL A 118 20.94 -25.17 17.51
N VAL A 119 20.50 -24.62 18.64
CA VAL A 119 21.23 -23.62 19.42
C VAL A 119 21.23 -24.05 20.88
N ASN A 120 22.41 -24.29 21.45
CA ASN A 120 22.57 -24.74 22.84
C ASN A 120 21.72 -25.97 23.18
N ASP A 121 21.80 -27.02 22.35
CA ASP A 121 21.01 -28.26 22.47
C ASP A 121 19.47 -28.08 22.45
N LYS A 122 19.01 -26.90 21.99
CA LYS A 122 17.59 -26.60 21.79
C LYS A 122 17.30 -26.37 20.32
N PHE A 123 16.08 -26.72 19.91
CA PHE A 123 15.58 -26.33 18.60
C PHE A 123 15.36 -24.81 18.55
N GLY A 124 15.79 -24.20 17.47
CA GLY A 124 15.51 -22.81 17.09
C GLY A 124 15.08 -22.75 15.64
N ILE A 125 14.55 -21.60 15.23
CA ILE A 125 14.19 -21.34 13.83
C ILE A 125 14.95 -20.12 13.34
N ARG A 126 15.64 -20.28 12.21
CA ARG A 126 16.22 -19.17 11.46
C ARG A 126 15.22 -18.74 10.40
N LEU A 127 14.71 -17.52 10.52
CA LEU A 127 13.77 -16.97 9.55
C LEU A 127 14.48 -16.75 8.21
N THR A 128 13.92 -17.32 7.14
CA THR A 128 14.39 -17.17 5.76
C THR A 128 13.61 -16.09 5.03
N ASP A 129 12.31 -16.01 5.28
CA ASP A 129 11.41 -14.99 4.74
C ASP A 129 10.40 -14.54 5.80
N ILE A 130 10.04 -13.26 5.82
CA ILE A 130 9.13 -12.68 6.81
C ILE A 130 8.40 -11.46 6.25
N ILE A 131 7.09 -11.39 6.51
CA ILE A 131 6.26 -10.25 6.11
C ILE A 131 6.67 -8.95 6.85
N THR A 132 6.25 -7.81 6.31
CA THR A 132 6.60 -6.50 6.86
C THR A 132 6.01 -6.31 8.27
N PRO A 133 6.64 -5.52 9.16
CA PRO A 133 6.10 -5.26 10.50
C PRO A 133 4.65 -4.74 10.48
N SER A 134 4.32 -3.84 9.55
CA SER A 134 2.97 -3.31 9.37
C SER A 134 1.93 -4.39 9.03
N GLU A 135 2.31 -5.39 8.23
CA GLU A 135 1.43 -6.52 7.92
C GLU A 135 1.25 -7.45 9.12
N ARG A 136 2.29 -7.67 9.94
CA ARG A 136 2.18 -8.49 11.16
C ARG A 136 1.14 -7.91 12.11
N ILE A 137 1.18 -6.60 12.36
CA ILE A 137 0.21 -5.91 13.22
C ILE A 137 -1.21 -6.07 12.67
N ARG A 138 -1.39 -5.96 11.35
CA ARG A 138 -2.69 -6.18 10.71
C ARG A 138 -3.19 -7.62 10.83
N LYS A 139 -2.30 -8.61 10.73
CA LYS A 139 -2.63 -10.03 10.87
C LYS A 139 -2.94 -10.44 12.32
N LEU A 140 -2.36 -9.74 13.30
CA LEU A 140 -2.62 -9.95 14.73
C LEU A 140 -4.01 -9.46 15.17
N ASN A 141 -4.54 -8.42 14.52
CA ASN A 141 -5.83 -7.81 14.84
C ASN A 141 -7.04 -8.48 14.16
N ARG A 142 -6.84 -9.62 13.48
CA ARG A 142 -7.89 -10.30 12.72
C ARG A 142 -8.44 -11.51 13.45
#